data_AF-A0A7S1WHW5-F1
#
_entry.id   AF-A0A7S1WHW5-F1
#
_cell.length_a   1.000
_cell.length_b   1.000
_cell.length_c   1.000
_cell.angle_alpha   90.00
_cell.angle_beta   90.00
_cell.angle_gamma   90.00
#
_symmetry.space_group_name_H-M   'P 1'
#
loop_
_entity.id
_entity.type
_entity.pdbx_description
1 polymer ?
#
loop_
_entity_poly.entity_id
_entity_poly.type
_entity_poly.pdbx_seq_one_letter_code
_entity_poly.pdbx_strand_id
1 'polypeptide(L)'
;WDPQKTLLVGDPQQLSATVVSKLGLRCGFDRSLMGRLLEAGQPHQMLEEQYRMLPAIASFPSAHFYHGRLRDAPEVARLSVDVQDELAFWDGTVKTLPPYLVVNVADGKQSHGEDISMSNAEEARLAVTLAETLVASADCFTSGNGMMCVLTFYKGQVRLLERELER
;
A
#
# COMPACT_ATOMS: atom_id res chain seq x y z
N TRP A 1 31.52 -12.46 19.60
CA TRP A 1 31.16 -11.62 18.44
C TRP A 1 31.09 -10.18 18.96
N ASP A 2 31.94 -9.28 18.47
CA ASP A 2 32.08 -7.89 18.96
C ASP A 2 32.07 -6.94 17.75
N PRO A 3 30.88 -6.57 17.23
CA PRO A 3 30.79 -5.74 16.04
C PRO A 3 31.29 -4.32 16.34
N GLN A 4 32.35 -3.90 15.66
CA GLN A 4 32.94 -2.56 15.88
C GLN A 4 32.19 -1.43 15.15
N LYS A 5 31.36 -1.76 14.16
CA LYS A 5 30.52 -0.82 13.41
C LYS A 5 29.18 -1.47 13.10
N THR A 6 28.11 -0.70 13.16
CA THR A 6 26.76 -1.16 12.84
C THR A 6 26.00 -0.03 12.16
N LEU A 7 25.26 -0.37 11.11
CA LEU A 7 24.32 0.52 10.43
C LEU A 7 22.95 -0.14 10.50
N LEU A 8 21.95 0.59 10.99
CA LEU A 8 20.56 0.16 11.02
C LEU A 8 19.80 0.92 9.94
N VAL A 9 19.14 0.18 9.04
CA VAL A 9 18.32 0.74 7.97
C VAL A 9 16.91 0.19 8.13
N GLY A 10 15.92 1.06 8.10
CA GLY A 10 14.52 0.71 8.20
C GLY A 10 13.66 1.95 8.33
N ASP A 11 12.36 1.73 8.51
CA ASP A 11 11.37 2.79 8.67
C ASP A 11 10.46 2.49 9.87
N PRO A 12 10.51 3.31 10.94
CA PRO A 12 9.66 3.15 12.13
C PRO A 12 8.16 3.33 11.85
N GLN A 13 7.79 4.00 10.75
CA GLN A 13 6.39 4.24 10.38
C GLN A 13 5.77 3.05 9.62
N GLN A 14 6.57 2.02 9.30
CA GLN A 14 6.11 0.82 8.60
C GLN A 14 5.84 -0.35 9.57
N LEU A 15 5.53 -1.52 9.02
CA LEU A 15 5.12 -2.70 9.77
C LEU A 15 6.16 -3.09 10.85
N SER A 16 5.69 -3.16 12.09
CA SER A 16 6.46 -3.69 13.22
C SER A 16 6.60 -5.21 13.15
N ALA A 17 7.43 -5.78 14.03
CA ALA A 17 7.62 -7.22 14.08
C ALA A 17 6.33 -7.94 14.52
N THR A 18 5.99 -9.03 13.83
CA THR A 18 4.82 -9.85 14.18
C THR A 18 5.08 -10.63 15.47
N VAL A 19 4.38 -10.28 16.54
CA VAL A 19 4.45 -10.99 17.83
C VAL A 19 3.13 -11.72 18.11
N VAL A 20 3.16 -13.06 18.02
CA VAL A 20 1.98 -13.90 18.28
C VAL A 20 1.61 -13.93 19.76
N SER A 21 2.61 -13.85 20.66
CA SER A 21 2.39 -13.89 22.11
C SER A 21 1.81 -12.58 22.61
N LYS A 22 0.60 -12.63 23.18
CA LYS A 22 0.00 -11.46 23.87
C LYS A 22 0.87 -10.94 25.00
N LEU A 23 1.57 -11.83 25.72
CA LEU A 23 2.52 -11.41 26.76
C LEU A 23 3.73 -10.71 26.14
N GLY A 24 4.30 -11.26 25.05
CA GLY A 24 5.41 -10.64 24.33
C GLY A 24 5.06 -9.24 23.83
N LEU A 25 3.86 -9.06 23.27
CA LEU A 25 3.38 -7.75 22.83
C LEU A 25 3.27 -6.76 23.99
N ARG A 26 2.72 -7.18 25.14
CA ARG A 26 2.70 -6.33 26.35
C ARG A 26 4.10 -6.00 26.89
N CYS A 27 5.07 -6.88 26.62
CA CYS A 27 6.48 -6.64 26.95
C CYS A 27 7.23 -5.85 25.87
N GLY A 28 6.57 -5.40 24.80
CA GLY A 28 7.15 -4.59 23.73
C GLY A 28 8.07 -5.35 22.77
N PHE A 29 7.85 -6.66 22.58
CA PHE A 29 8.69 -7.49 21.70
C PHE A 29 8.52 -7.17 20.21
N ASP A 30 7.49 -6.41 19.85
CA ASP A 30 7.24 -5.86 18.52
C ASP A 30 8.13 -4.64 18.22
N ARG A 31 8.73 -4.04 19.27
CA ARG A 31 9.61 -2.89 19.16
C ARG A 31 11.01 -3.29 18.68
N SER A 32 11.39 -2.80 17.51
CA SER A 32 12.72 -3.05 16.94
C SER A 32 13.85 -2.36 17.73
N LEU A 33 15.08 -2.85 17.58
CA LEU A 33 16.28 -2.20 18.14
C LEU A 33 16.40 -0.75 17.66
N MET A 34 16.20 -0.53 16.37
CA MET A 34 16.20 0.81 15.75
C MET A 34 15.14 1.71 16.40
N GLY A 35 13.90 1.22 16.54
CA GLY A 35 12.83 1.95 17.23
C GLY A 35 13.22 2.37 18.65
N ARG A 36 13.87 1.49 19.41
CA ARG A 36 14.37 1.84 20.76
C ARG A 36 15.39 2.98 20.74
N LEU A 37 16.31 2.94 19.78
CA LEU A 37 17.40 3.92 19.68
C LEU A 37 16.87 5.29 19.24
N LEU A 38 15.89 5.31 18.34
CA LEU A 38 15.21 6.54 17.92
C LEU A 38 14.44 7.19 19.06
N GLU A 39 13.68 6.41 19.83
CA GLU A 39 13.02 6.88 21.06
C GLU A 39 14.01 7.41 22.10
N ALA A 40 15.19 6.81 22.18
CA ALA A 40 16.28 7.26 23.05
C ALA A 40 17.03 8.49 22.51
N GLY A 41 16.57 9.08 21.40
CA GLY A 41 17.15 10.29 20.82
C GLY A 41 18.49 10.07 20.11
N GLN A 42 18.80 8.83 19.69
CA GLN A 42 20.01 8.59 18.91
C GLN A 42 19.96 9.33 17.57
N PRO A 43 21.09 9.91 17.12
CA PRO A 43 21.17 10.58 15.83
C PRO A 43 20.77 9.62 14.70
N HIS A 44 19.95 10.10 13.78
CA HIS A 44 19.49 9.37 12.62
C HIS A 44 19.26 10.31 11.45
N GLN A 45 19.27 9.76 10.25
CA GLN A 45 19.03 10.49 9.01
C GLN A 45 17.87 9.82 8.27
N MET A 46 16.83 10.59 7.97
CA MET A 46 15.80 10.16 7.03
C MET A 46 16.29 10.44 5.61
N LEU A 47 16.08 9.48 4.70
CA LEU A 47 16.16 9.73 3.27
C LEU A 47 14.85 10.37 2.83
N GLU A 48 14.93 11.62 2.38
CA GLU A 48 13.76 12.45 2.13
C GLU A 48 13.28 12.42 0.67
N GLU A 49 14.04 11.85 -0.26
CA GLU A 49 13.68 11.81 -1.68
C GLU A 49 13.09 10.45 -2.07
N GLN A 50 11.91 10.46 -2.69
CA GLN A 50 11.21 9.26 -3.14
C GLN A 50 11.21 9.19 -4.68
N TYR A 51 11.38 7.97 -5.19
CA TYR A 51 11.59 7.68 -6.61
C TYR A 51 10.53 6.74 -7.20
N ARG A 52 9.49 6.38 -6.43
CA ARG A 52 8.59 5.26 -6.77
C ARG A 52 7.22 5.73 -7.23
N MET A 53 6.51 6.43 -6.37
CA MET A 53 5.06 6.65 -6.52
C MET A 53 4.79 8.04 -7.08
N LEU A 54 3.72 8.20 -7.85
CA LEU A 54 3.30 9.50 -8.38
C LEU A 54 3.05 10.50 -7.23
N PRO A 55 3.30 11.82 -7.43
CA PRO A 55 3.11 12.84 -6.40
C PRO A 55 1.73 12.80 -5.73
N ALA A 56 0.68 12.55 -6.51
CA ALA A 56 -0.70 12.40 -6.00
C ALA A 56 -0.81 11.29 -4.94
N ILE A 57 -0.19 10.13 -5.18
CA ILE A 57 -0.17 8.99 -4.25
C ILE A 57 0.74 9.32 -3.04
N ALA A 58 1.87 9.99 -3.26
CA ALA A 58 2.85 10.34 -2.22
C ALA A 58 2.36 11.38 -1.21
N SER A 59 1.44 12.23 -1.64
CA SER A 59 0.96 13.39 -0.89
C SER A 59 0.43 13.02 0.50
N PHE A 60 -0.47 12.03 0.58
CA PHE A 60 -1.07 11.61 1.84
C PHE A 60 -0.06 10.93 2.78
N PRO A 61 0.71 9.89 2.36
CA PRO A 61 1.70 9.28 3.25
C PRO A 61 2.76 10.26 3.74
N SER A 62 3.24 11.16 2.86
CA SER A 62 4.22 12.19 3.22
C SER A 62 3.69 13.09 4.35
N ALA A 63 2.49 13.65 4.18
CA ALA A 63 1.87 14.53 5.17
C ALA A 63 1.56 13.79 6.48
N HIS A 64 1.00 12.58 6.39
CA HIS A 64 0.47 11.86 7.55
C HIS A 64 1.56 11.18 8.40
N PHE A 65 2.51 10.49 7.77
CA PHE A 65 3.52 9.69 8.48
C PHE A 65 4.89 10.39 8.59
N TYR A 66 5.21 11.31 7.67
CA TYR A 66 6.55 11.90 7.55
C TYR A 66 6.56 13.42 7.67
N HIS A 67 5.48 14.03 8.17
CA HIS A 67 5.37 15.48 8.40
C HIS A 67 5.67 16.33 7.15
N GLY A 68 5.35 15.81 5.96
CA GLY A 68 5.59 16.48 4.68
C GLY A 68 7.06 16.52 4.23
N ARG A 69 7.95 15.74 4.87
CA ARG A 69 9.39 15.74 4.54
C ARG A 69 9.74 14.89 3.32
N LEU A 70 8.86 13.98 2.90
CA LEU A 70 9.10 13.15 1.72
C LEU A 70 8.84 13.99 0.45
N ARG A 71 9.88 14.12 -0.37
CA ARG A 71 9.96 14.93 -1.59
C ARG A 71 10.09 14.04 -2.81
N ASP A 72 9.46 14.42 -3.91
CA ASP A 72 9.54 13.67 -5.15
C ASP A 72 10.85 13.97 -5.88
N ALA A 73 11.53 12.92 -6.34
CA ALA A 73 12.69 13.06 -7.22
C ALA A 73 12.28 13.80 -8.52
N PRO A 74 13.19 14.55 -9.18
CA PRO A 74 12.86 15.33 -10.37
C PRO A 74 12.19 14.55 -11.50
N GLU A 75 12.52 13.28 -11.69
CA GLU A 75 11.91 12.38 -12.66
C GLU A 75 10.46 12.02 -12.32
N VAL A 76 10.13 11.90 -11.03
CA VAL A 76 8.79 11.57 -10.56
C VAL A 76 7.92 12.82 -10.47
N ALA A 77 8.49 13.93 -10.02
CA ALA A 77 7.81 15.22 -9.94
C ALA A 77 7.27 15.66 -11.31
N ARG A 78 7.97 15.35 -12.42
CA ARG A 78 7.51 15.65 -13.79
C ARG A 78 6.32 14.82 -14.24
N LEU A 79 6.04 13.70 -13.57
CA LEU A 79 4.86 12.87 -13.83
C LEU A 79 3.62 13.43 -13.12
N SER A 80 3.73 14.56 -12.41
CA SER A 80 2.57 15.27 -11.89
C SER A 80 1.63 15.61 -13.05
N VAL A 81 0.50 14.93 -13.09
CA VAL A 81 -0.61 15.32 -13.96
C VAL A 81 -1.29 16.51 -13.28
N ASP A 82 -1.67 17.53 -14.06
CA ASP A 82 -2.39 18.70 -13.56
C ASP A 82 -3.84 18.28 -13.27
N VAL A 83 -4.04 17.58 -12.16
CA VAL A 83 -5.35 17.07 -11.71
C VAL A 83 -6.00 18.15 -10.85
N GLN A 84 -6.59 19.14 -11.51
CA GLN A 84 -7.36 20.17 -10.82
C GLN A 84 -8.70 19.67 -10.25
N ASP A 85 -9.08 18.40 -10.47
CA ASP A 85 -10.16 17.72 -9.73
C ASP A 85 -10.10 16.20 -10.00
N GLU A 86 -9.38 15.43 -9.18
CA GLU A 86 -9.17 13.97 -9.41
C GLU A 86 -10.47 13.15 -9.49
N LEU A 87 -11.57 13.62 -8.91
CA LEU A 87 -12.86 12.93 -8.91
C LEU A 87 -13.86 13.45 -9.94
N ALA A 88 -13.69 14.66 -10.48
CA ALA A 88 -14.67 15.25 -11.38
C ALA A 88 -14.65 14.65 -12.80
N PHE A 89 -13.63 13.85 -13.12
CA PHE A 89 -13.37 13.37 -14.48
C PHE A 89 -13.42 11.86 -14.68
N TRP A 90 -13.56 11.05 -13.62
CA TRP A 90 -13.67 9.61 -13.82
C TRP A 90 -15.05 9.25 -14.39
N ASP A 91 -15.08 8.94 -15.68
CA ASP A 91 -16.28 8.55 -16.44
C ASP A 91 -16.57 7.05 -16.36
N GLY A 92 -15.89 6.33 -15.46
CA GLY A 92 -15.98 4.87 -15.34
C GLY A 92 -15.08 4.11 -16.32
N THR A 93 -14.27 4.80 -17.14
CA THR A 93 -13.33 4.15 -18.05
C THR A 93 -11.91 4.12 -17.51
N VAL A 94 -11.07 3.25 -18.06
CA VAL A 94 -9.63 3.16 -17.73
C VAL A 94 -8.87 4.41 -18.13
N LYS A 95 -9.29 5.11 -19.18
CA LYS A 95 -8.58 6.28 -19.73
C LYS A 95 -8.61 7.47 -18.79
N THR A 96 -9.65 7.58 -17.97
CA THR A 96 -9.88 8.69 -17.05
C THR A 96 -9.65 8.30 -15.60
N LEU A 97 -9.11 7.10 -15.34
CA LEU A 97 -8.86 6.61 -14.00
C LEU A 97 -7.75 7.45 -13.34
N PRO A 98 -7.99 8.05 -12.16
CA PRO A 98 -6.98 8.84 -11.48
C PRO A 98 -5.88 7.95 -10.88
N PRO A 99 -4.69 8.51 -10.56
CA PRO A 99 -3.60 7.79 -9.90
C PRO A 99 -3.99 7.15 -8.56
N TYR A 100 -4.96 7.73 -7.87
CA TYR A 100 -5.47 7.26 -6.59
C TYR A 100 -7.00 7.38 -6.56
N LEU A 101 -7.69 6.31 -6.18
CA LEU A 101 -9.15 6.26 -6.12
C LEU A 101 -9.59 5.45 -4.90
N VAL A 102 -10.54 5.98 -4.14
CA VAL A 102 -11.22 5.26 -3.07
C VAL A 102 -12.64 4.96 -3.53
N VAL A 103 -12.97 3.67 -3.64
CA VAL A 103 -14.31 3.22 -4.06
C VAL A 103 -15.06 2.69 -2.86
N ASN A 104 -16.25 3.22 -2.62
CA ASN A 104 -17.17 2.70 -1.60
C ASN A 104 -18.05 1.59 -2.20
N VAL A 105 -17.88 0.35 -1.74
CA VAL A 105 -18.73 -0.79 -2.12
C VAL A 105 -19.92 -0.85 -1.18
N ALA A 106 -20.97 -0.09 -1.50
CA ALA A 106 -22.09 0.18 -0.58
C ALA A 106 -22.84 -1.08 -0.12
N ASP A 107 -22.89 -2.11 -0.95
CA ASP A 107 -23.52 -3.41 -0.69
C ASP A 107 -22.55 -4.47 -0.17
N GLY A 108 -21.28 -4.10 0.04
CA GLY A 108 -20.23 -4.95 0.58
C GLY A 108 -20.60 -5.56 1.92
N LYS A 109 -20.45 -6.88 2.03
CA LYS A 109 -20.78 -7.63 3.24
C LYS A 109 -19.64 -8.55 3.61
N GLN A 110 -19.05 -8.28 4.77
CA GLN A 110 -18.06 -9.16 5.36
C GLN A 110 -18.73 -10.49 5.77
N SER A 111 -18.13 -11.59 5.35
CA SER A 111 -18.48 -12.95 5.74
C SER A 111 -17.30 -13.63 6.41
N HIS A 112 -17.60 -14.63 7.23
CA HIS A 112 -16.63 -15.53 7.84
C HIS A 112 -16.73 -16.86 7.08
N GLY A 113 -15.60 -17.37 6.59
CA GLY A 113 -15.56 -18.70 5.98
C GLY A 113 -15.63 -19.81 7.04
N GLU A 114 -15.37 -21.05 6.63
CA GLU A 114 -15.17 -22.18 7.57
C GLU A 114 -13.96 -21.95 8.50
N ASP A 115 -12.99 -21.16 8.03
CA ASP A 115 -11.88 -20.65 8.83
C ASP A 115 -12.22 -19.30 9.49
N ILE A 116 -11.48 -18.90 10.54
CA ILE A 116 -11.59 -17.59 11.23
C ILE A 116 -11.28 -16.39 10.30
N SER A 117 -10.88 -16.63 9.04
CA SER A 117 -10.51 -15.57 8.10
C SER A 117 -11.74 -14.94 7.44
N MET A 118 -11.67 -13.64 7.21
CA MET A 118 -12.78 -12.85 6.69
C MET A 118 -12.66 -12.64 5.17
N SER A 119 -13.80 -12.44 4.51
CA SER A 119 -13.87 -12.10 3.09
C SER A 119 -15.09 -11.24 2.78
N ASN A 120 -15.08 -10.56 1.64
CA ASN A 120 -16.18 -9.77 1.10
C ASN A 120 -16.30 -10.04 -0.41
N ALA A 121 -17.42 -10.63 -0.81
CA ALA A 121 -17.66 -11.06 -2.19
C ALA A 121 -17.88 -9.88 -3.16
N GLU A 122 -18.52 -8.80 -2.71
CA GLU A 122 -18.74 -7.62 -3.56
C GLU A 122 -17.42 -6.90 -3.83
N GLU A 123 -16.58 -6.74 -2.80
CA GLU A 123 -15.24 -6.16 -2.96
C GLU A 123 -14.35 -7.04 -3.85
N ALA A 124 -14.42 -8.37 -3.72
CA ALA A 124 -13.65 -9.28 -4.55
C ALA A 124 -14.06 -9.18 -6.02
N ARG A 125 -15.36 -9.17 -6.31
CA ARG A 125 -15.87 -8.99 -7.68
C ARG A 125 -15.43 -7.66 -8.27
N LEU A 126 -15.61 -6.56 -7.54
CA LEU A 126 -15.16 -5.25 -8.01
C LEU A 126 -13.65 -5.23 -8.29
N ALA A 127 -12.82 -5.75 -7.37
CA ALA A 127 -11.38 -5.77 -7.53
C ALA A 127 -10.95 -6.56 -8.77
N VAL A 128 -11.55 -7.73 -9.02
CA VAL A 128 -11.28 -8.56 -10.21
C VAL A 128 -11.73 -7.85 -11.47
N THR A 129 -12.97 -7.32 -11.51
CA THR A 129 -13.46 -6.58 -12.68
C THR A 129 -12.57 -5.38 -13.02
N LEU A 130 -12.13 -4.61 -12.02
CA LEU A 130 -11.20 -3.50 -12.23
C LEU A 130 -9.85 -3.99 -12.76
N ALA A 131 -9.31 -5.07 -12.19
CA ALA A 131 -8.04 -5.65 -12.61
C ALA A 131 -8.09 -6.13 -14.07
N GLU A 132 -9.12 -6.89 -14.45
CA GLU A 132 -9.33 -7.37 -15.81
C GLU A 132 -9.51 -6.22 -16.80
N THR A 133 -10.31 -5.22 -16.42
CA THR A 133 -10.55 -4.04 -17.27
C THR A 133 -9.25 -3.28 -17.53
N LEU A 134 -8.42 -3.11 -16.50
CA LEU A 134 -7.09 -2.49 -16.61
C LEU A 134 -6.14 -3.31 -17.47
N VAL A 135 -6.08 -4.63 -17.27
CA VAL A 135 -5.23 -5.53 -18.07
C VAL A 135 -5.63 -5.51 -19.55
N ALA A 136 -6.93 -5.46 -19.84
CA ALA A 136 -7.44 -5.46 -21.21
C ALA A 136 -7.27 -4.10 -21.93
N SER A 137 -7.24 -2.98 -21.18
CA SER A 137 -7.40 -1.65 -21.79
C SER A 137 -6.21 -0.71 -21.59
N ALA A 138 -5.36 -0.91 -20.60
CA ALA A 138 -4.25 0.00 -20.33
C ALA A 138 -2.99 -0.36 -21.14
N ASP A 139 -2.38 0.65 -21.74
CA ASP A 139 -1.24 0.51 -22.65
C ASP A 139 -0.05 -0.26 -22.06
N CYS A 140 0.20 -0.11 -20.75
CA CYS A 140 1.30 -0.82 -20.09
C CYS A 140 1.08 -2.34 -20.09
N PHE A 141 -0.15 -2.81 -19.93
CA PHE A 141 -0.47 -4.25 -19.96
C PHE A 141 -0.53 -4.78 -21.38
N THR A 142 -1.13 -4.05 -22.32
CA THR A 142 -1.20 -4.45 -23.74
C THR A 142 0.17 -4.49 -24.41
N SER A 143 1.12 -3.65 -23.94
CA SER A 143 2.52 -3.65 -24.37
C SER A 143 3.40 -4.67 -23.63
N GLY A 144 2.84 -5.46 -22.71
CA GLY A 144 3.56 -6.51 -21.97
C GLY A 144 4.50 -6.02 -20.86
N ASN A 145 4.45 -4.74 -20.49
CA ASN A 145 5.33 -4.13 -19.48
C ASN A 145 4.62 -3.88 -18.13
N GLY A 146 3.31 -4.17 -18.05
CA GLY A 146 2.48 -3.90 -16.89
C GLY A 146 2.65 -4.96 -15.80
N MET A 147 2.71 -4.51 -14.55
CA MET A 147 2.61 -5.36 -13.37
C MET A 147 1.43 -4.90 -12.52
N MET A 148 0.61 -5.83 -12.05
CA MET A 148 -0.48 -5.58 -11.13
C MET A 148 -0.36 -6.47 -9.91
N CYS A 149 -0.70 -5.94 -8.74
CA CYS A 149 -0.83 -6.70 -7.51
C CYS A 149 -2.10 -6.25 -6.78
N VAL A 150 -2.96 -7.21 -6.42
CA VAL A 150 -4.12 -6.97 -5.56
C VAL A 150 -3.73 -7.37 -4.14
N LEU A 151 -3.81 -6.43 -3.20
CA LEU A 151 -3.43 -6.63 -1.79
C LEU A 151 -4.66 -6.71 -0.90
N THR A 152 -4.67 -7.65 0.03
CA THR A 152 -5.70 -7.77 1.06
C THR A 152 -5.12 -8.36 2.36
N PHE A 153 -5.69 -8.00 3.50
CA PHE A 153 -5.21 -8.43 4.82
C PHE A 153 -5.60 -9.87 5.17
N TYR A 154 -6.64 -10.43 4.53
CA TYR A 154 -7.23 -11.70 4.95
C TYR A 154 -6.98 -12.81 3.95
N LYS A 155 -6.47 -13.95 4.43
CA LYS A 155 -6.31 -15.18 3.60
C LYS A 155 -7.64 -15.66 3.02
N GLY A 156 -8.76 -15.45 3.72
CA GLY A 156 -10.11 -15.69 3.22
C GLY A 156 -10.39 -14.89 1.95
N GLN A 157 -10.04 -13.61 1.95
CA GLN A 157 -10.17 -12.73 0.79
C GLN A 157 -9.21 -13.10 -0.35
N VAL A 158 -7.97 -13.52 -0.05
CA VAL A 158 -7.04 -14.01 -1.08
C VAL A 158 -7.64 -15.20 -1.84
N ARG A 159 -8.13 -16.22 -1.12
CA ARG A 159 -8.76 -17.40 -1.73
C ARG A 159 -10.01 -17.05 -2.54
N LEU A 160 -10.76 -16.03 -2.09
CA LEU A 160 -11.94 -15.56 -2.82
C LEU A 160 -11.54 -14.85 -4.12
N LEU A 161 -10.53 -13.98 -4.09
CA LEU A 161 -9.99 -13.32 -5.27
C LEU A 161 -9.44 -14.32 -6.29
N GLU A 162 -8.69 -15.34 -5.84
CA GLU A 162 -8.18 -16.41 -6.71
C GLU A 162 -9.32 -17.14 -7.43
N ARG A 163 -10.39 -17.49 -6.71
CA ARG A 163 -11.57 -18.13 -7.30
C ARG A 163 -12.34 -17.24 -8.28
N GLU A 164 -12.44 -15.95 -7.99
CA GLU A 164 -13.11 -15.00 -8.91
C GLU A 164 -12.26 -14.76 -10.17
N LEU A 165 -10.93 -14.83 -10.11
CA LEU A 165 -10.03 -14.75 -11.27
C LEU A 165 -10.05 -16.01 -12.16
N GLU A 166 -10.42 -17.17 -11.60
CA GLU A 166 -10.50 -18.44 -12.34
C GLU A 166 -11.83 -18.64 -13.08
N ARG A 167 -12.81 -17.74 -12.89
CA ARG A 167 -14.14 -17.82 -13.50
C ARG A 167 -14.14 -17.38 -14.96
#